data_AF-A0A816LR08-F1
#
_entry.id   AF-A0A816LR08-F1
#
_cell.length_a   1.000
_cell.length_b   1.000
_cell.length_c   1.000
_cell.angle_alpha   90.00
_cell.angle_beta   90.00
_cell.angle_gamma   90.00
#
_symmetry.space_group_name_H-M   'P 1'
#
loop_
_entity.id
_entity.type
_entity.pdbx_description
1 polymer ?
#
loop_
_entity_poly.entity_id
_entity_poly.type
_entity_poly.pdbx_seq_one_letter_code
_entity_poly.pdbx_strand_id
1 'polypeptide(L)'
;MGSLLGHIVPGTFFALFALWWGFSIAIKYYYLHQRKTNWKKSKIYYSKTTFPCLCFYSSEKIPLESYVKVACATIGMLGELITGFTHLYDEKLKRKVWGFGENNTQHITMFLGFALASVFEIFAHCKYSMPNGIEFLANILAFGIEAFLFHFHLHGRNEVDVHVHVLLLYAIIFCLIAAIWEYNRPNQILATYARIIGTLLQGFWFYAVGFILYFPSSDPYWIWSPSHGNILLLTVMFVCAAIIACFVIFLESTIVWYILQRRYSYHTVEVYDGHFIPNSMIPSSDNKDNDDDDDERRFEFEQQKKQFYNETCA
;
A
#
# COMPACT_ATOMS: atom_id res chain seq x y z
N MET A 1 13.86 10.66 -24.41
CA MET A 1 12.96 11.79 -24.09
C MET A 1 11.75 11.25 -23.36
N GLY A 2 11.21 12.00 -22.41
CA GLY A 2 9.97 11.60 -21.74
C GLY A 2 8.77 11.67 -22.69
N SER A 3 7.68 11.01 -22.30
CA SER A 3 6.39 11.13 -22.98
C SER A 3 5.29 11.19 -21.93
N LEU A 4 4.11 11.71 -22.28
CA LEU A 4 2.95 11.70 -21.39
C LEU A 4 2.66 10.28 -20.86
N LEU A 5 2.64 9.30 -21.78
CA LEU A 5 2.39 7.91 -21.42
C LEU A 5 3.50 7.34 -20.53
N GLY A 6 4.76 7.69 -20.80
CA GLY A 6 5.92 7.31 -19.99
C GLY A 6 5.87 7.80 -18.55
N HIS A 7 5.05 8.82 -18.25
CA HIS A 7 4.80 9.28 -16.87
C HIS A 7 3.51 8.70 -16.28
N ILE A 8 2.43 8.62 -17.07
CA ILE A 8 1.14 8.09 -16.60
C ILE A 8 1.25 6.63 -16.18
N VAL A 9 2.00 5.81 -16.94
CA VAL A 9 2.15 4.37 -16.65
C VAL A 9 2.82 4.11 -15.29
N PRO A 10 4.05 4.60 -15.00
CA PRO A 10 4.64 4.43 -13.67
C PRO A 10 3.81 5.10 -12.58
N GLY A 11 3.24 6.28 -12.84
CA GLY A 11 2.36 6.98 -11.90
C GLY A 11 1.16 6.13 -11.46
N THR A 12 0.58 5.38 -12.40
CA THR A 12 -0.53 4.45 -12.12
C THR A 12 -0.10 3.29 -11.24
N PHE A 13 1.04 2.66 -11.54
CA PHE A 13 1.53 1.54 -10.72
C PHE A 13 1.83 1.99 -9.30
N PHE A 14 2.56 3.10 -9.11
CA PHE A 14 2.86 3.62 -7.79
C PHE A 14 1.60 3.97 -6.99
N ALA A 15 0.62 4.62 -7.61
CA ALA A 15 -0.65 4.95 -6.94
C ALA A 15 -1.45 3.70 -6.56
N LEU A 16 -1.63 2.74 -7.48
CA LEU A 16 -2.41 1.52 -7.22
C LEU A 16 -1.78 0.66 -6.13
N PHE A 17 -0.45 0.45 -6.16
CA PHE A 17 0.23 -0.30 -5.12
C PHE A 17 0.17 0.42 -3.77
N ALA A 18 0.33 1.74 -3.74
CA ALA A 18 0.24 2.50 -2.51
C ALA A 18 -1.15 2.41 -1.86
N LEU A 19 -2.22 2.59 -2.64
CA LEU A 19 -3.60 2.42 -2.16
C LEU A 19 -3.88 0.98 -1.70
N TRP A 20 -3.42 -0.01 -2.47
CA TRP A 20 -3.54 -1.42 -2.08
C TRP A 20 -2.86 -1.73 -0.73
N TRP A 21 -1.65 -1.20 -0.54
CA TRP A 21 -0.92 -1.33 0.73
C TRP A 21 -1.62 -0.60 1.86
N GLY A 22 -2.12 0.62 1.61
CA GLY A 22 -2.95 1.42 2.53
C GLY A 22 -4.14 0.62 3.07
N PHE A 23 -4.85 -0.03 2.16
CA PHE A 23 -6.06 -0.77 2.48
C PHE A 23 -5.73 -1.99 3.34
N SER A 24 -4.72 -2.73 2.89
CA SER A 24 -4.24 -3.94 3.55
C SER A 24 -3.71 -3.64 4.96
N ILE A 25 -2.98 -2.53 5.12
CA ILE A 25 -2.42 -2.13 6.41
C ILE A 25 -3.51 -1.64 7.38
N ALA A 26 -4.51 -0.91 6.88
CA ALA A 26 -5.63 -0.45 7.68
C ALA A 26 -6.45 -1.61 8.26
N ILE A 27 -6.76 -2.63 7.44
CA ILE A 27 -7.45 -3.85 7.88
C ILE A 27 -6.64 -4.58 8.94
N LYS A 28 -5.34 -4.80 8.67
CA LYS A 28 -4.44 -5.48 9.60
C LYS A 28 -4.34 -4.74 10.93
N TYR A 29 -4.25 -3.41 10.90
CA TYR A 29 -4.20 -2.58 12.10
C TYR A 29 -5.47 -2.72 12.95
N TYR A 30 -6.65 -2.66 12.32
CA TYR A 30 -7.94 -2.83 13.00
C TYR A 30 -8.00 -4.16 13.77
N TYR A 31 -7.70 -5.29 13.11
CA TYR A 31 -7.75 -6.60 13.76
C TYR A 31 -6.71 -6.78 14.87
N LEU A 32 -5.53 -6.16 14.75
CA LEU A 32 -4.53 -6.17 15.81
C LEU A 32 -5.00 -5.36 17.02
N HIS A 33 -5.68 -4.23 16.80
CA HIS A 33 -6.22 -3.40 17.87
C HIS A 33 -7.39 -4.11 18.60
N GLN A 34 -8.33 -4.70 17.86
CA GLN A 34 -9.48 -5.43 18.45
C GLN A 34 -9.07 -6.69 19.22
N ARG A 35 -7.94 -7.33 18.88
CA ARG A 35 -7.44 -8.48 19.65
C ARG A 35 -6.78 -8.08 20.97
N LYS A 36 -6.23 -6.87 21.04
CA LYS A 36 -5.66 -6.31 22.29
C LYS A 36 -6.75 -6.01 23.31
N THR A 37 -7.93 -5.60 22.86
CA THR A 37 -9.07 -5.30 23.76
C THR A 37 -9.74 -6.55 24.31
N ASN A 38 -9.65 -7.70 23.61
CA ASN A 38 -10.39 -8.92 23.97
C ASN A 38 -9.59 -9.99 24.75
N TRP A 39 -8.29 -10.24 24.53
CA TRP A 39 -7.57 -11.39 25.18
C TRP A 39 -6.06 -11.17 25.50
N LYS A 40 -5.55 -11.90 26.52
CA LYS A 40 -4.21 -11.84 27.18
C LYS A 40 -2.94 -12.06 26.32
N LYS A 41 -3.01 -12.12 24.99
CA LYS A 41 -1.80 -12.20 24.12
C LYS A 41 -1.92 -11.23 22.94
N SER A 42 -1.43 -10.02 23.13
CA SER A 42 -1.24 -9.01 22.07
C SER A 42 -0.27 -9.54 21.01
N LYS A 43 -0.74 -9.85 19.80
CA LYS A 43 0.16 -9.98 18.64
C LYS A 43 0.71 -8.59 18.31
N ILE A 44 2.04 -8.47 18.26
CA ILE A 44 2.74 -7.24 17.88
C ILE A 44 2.66 -7.08 16.36
N TYR A 45 2.43 -5.86 15.87
CA TYR A 45 2.51 -5.57 14.44
C TYR A 45 3.92 -5.90 13.94
N TYR A 46 4.01 -6.53 12.77
CA TYR A 46 5.28 -6.74 12.08
C TYR A 46 5.07 -6.37 10.62
N SER A 47 5.93 -5.49 10.10
CA SER A 47 5.88 -5.04 8.71
C SER A 47 6.06 -6.23 7.76
N LYS A 48 5.42 -6.13 6.59
CA LYS A 48 5.64 -7.02 5.47
C LYS A 48 5.74 -6.16 4.21
N THR A 49 6.60 -6.57 3.30
CA THR A 49 6.76 -5.93 1.98
C THR A 49 5.60 -6.29 1.03
N THR A 50 4.89 -7.38 1.32
CA THR A 50 3.75 -7.88 0.54
C THR A 50 2.52 -8.10 1.42
N PHE A 51 1.34 -7.82 0.87
CA PHE A 51 0.08 -8.10 1.55
C PHE A 51 -0.78 -9.11 0.76
N PRO A 52 -1.33 -10.15 1.43
CA PRO A 52 -2.16 -11.14 0.75
C PRO A 52 -3.46 -10.49 0.25
N CYS A 53 -3.95 -10.96 -0.90
CA CYS A 53 -5.18 -10.44 -1.48
C CYS A 53 -6.42 -10.86 -0.69
N LEU A 54 -7.09 -9.93 -0.04
CA LEU A 54 -8.31 -10.20 0.74
C LEU A 54 -9.50 -10.72 -0.09
N CYS A 55 -9.46 -10.57 -1.42
CA CYS A 55 -10.53 -11.02 -2.32
C CYS A 55 -10.58 -12.54 -2.52
N PHE A 56 -9.49 -13.27 -2.23
CA PHE A 56 -9.42 -14.70 -2.44
C PHE A 56 -8.96 -15.43 -1.18
N TYR A 57 -9.78 -16.34 -0.66
CA TYR A 57 -9.46 -17.20 0.50
C TYR A 57 -8.17 -18.03 0.31
N SER A 58 -7.75 -18.27 -0.94
CA SER A 58 -6.53 -19.01 -1.27
C SER A 58 -5.29 -18.11 -1.52
N SER A 59 -5.41 -16.78 -1.39
CA SER A 59 -4.32 -15.84 -1.66
C SER A 59 -3.20 -15.87 -0.61
N GLU A 60 -3.44 -16.41 0.59
CA GLU A 60 -2.37 -16.63 1.57
C GLU A 60 -1.30 -17.61 1.07
N LYS A 61 -1.63 -18.44 0.07
CA LYS A 61 -0.70 -19.44 -0.49
C LYS A 61 0.19 -18.86 -1.59
N ILE A 62 -0.23 -17.79 -2.28
CA ILE A 62 0.45 -17.27 -3.47
C ILE A 62 0.70 -15.76 -3.31
N PRO A 63 1.96 -15.27 -3.44
CA PRO A 63 2.29 -13.86 -3.36
C PRO A 63 1.88 -13.12 -4.65
N LEU A 64 0.57 -13.03 -4.91
CA LEU A 64 0.00 -12.47 -6.14
C LEU A 64 0.52 -11.06 -6.43
N GLU A 65 0.63 -10.23 -5.39
CA GLU A 65 1.14 -8.87 -5.50
C GLU A 65 2.55 -8.82 -6.11
N SER A 66 3.47 -9.66 -5.63
CA SER A 66 4.84 -9.72 -6.14
C SER A 66 4.89 -10.25 -7.57
N TYR A 67 4.05 -11.23 -7.93
CA TYR A 67 3.94 -11.67 -9.33
C TYR A 67 3.44 -10.56 -10.25
N VAL A 68 2.45 -9.78 -9.80
CA VAL A 68 1.95 -8.62 -10.57
C VAL A 68 3.06 -7.59 -10.72
N LYS A 69 3.82 -7.26 -9.66
CA LYS A 69 4.97 -6.35 -9.76
C LYS A 69 6.01 -6.83 -10.78
N VAL A 70 6.41 -8.11 -10.74
CA VAL A 70 7.36 -8.70 -11.71
C VAL A 70 6.82 -8.59 -13.14
N ALA A 71 5.54 -8.92 -13.35
CA ALA A 71 4.92 -8.84 -14.67
C ALA A 71 4.90 -7.38 -15.19
N CYS A 72 4.44 -6.44 -14.37
CA CYS A 72 4.41 -5.01 -14.71
C CYS A 72 5.81 -4.46 -15.01
N ALA A 73 6.80 -4.78 -14.16
CA ALA A 73 8.18 -4.34 -14.37
C ALA A 73 8.77 -4.94 -15.66
N THR A 74 8.47 -6.20 -15.97
CA THR A 74 8.91 -6.86 -17.20
C THR A 74 8.27 -6.25 -18.44
N ILE A 75 6.98 -5.93 -18.40
CA ILE A 75 6.30 -5.20 -19.47
C ILE A 75 6.94 -3.82 -19.66
N GLY A 76 7.24 -3.10 -18.57
CA GLY A 76 7.95 -1.82 -18.60
C GLY A 76 9.32 -1.93 -19.26
N MET A 77 10.14 -2.91 -18.85
CA MET A 77 11.44 -3.18 -19.48
C MET A 77 11.32 -3.49 -20.98
N LEU A 78 10.34 -4.29 -21.39
CA LEU A 78 10.13 -4.63 -22.80
C LEU A 78 9.69 -3.40 -23.61
N GLY A 79 8.82 -2.56 -23.06
CA GLY A 79 8.43 -1.30 -23.70
C GLY A 79 9.62 -0.37 -23.92
N GLU A 80 10.46 -0.20 -22.91
CA GLU A 80 11.71 0.59 -23.01
C GLU A 80 12.74 -0.03 -23.96
N LEU A 81 12.83 -1.37 -24.00
CA LEU A 81 13.72 -2.06 -24.93
C LEU A 81 13.29 -1.82 -26.38
N ILE A 82 12.00 -1.98 -26.68
CA ILE A 82 11.45 -1.79 -28.03
C ILE A 82 11.60 -0.33 -28.47
N THR A 83 11.32 0.62 -27.58
CA THR A 83 11.39 2.05 -27.89
C THR A 83 12.80 2.61 -27.87
N GLY A 84 13.73 1.95 -27.17
CA GLY A 84 15.12 2.37 -27.05
C GLY A 84 15.99 2.00 -28.25
N PHE A 85 15.62 0.98 -29.03
CA PHE A 85 16.33 0.65 -30.27
C PHE A 85 16.08 1.69 -31.35
N THR A 86 17.14 2.36 -31.77
CA THR A 86 17.08 3.38 -32.82
C THR A 86 18.08 3.06 -33.93
N HIS A 87 17.72 3.37 -35.17
CA HIS A 87 18.58 3.21 -36.34
C HIS A 87 18.85 4.58 -36.95
N LEU A 88 19.77 5.30 -36.33
CA LEU A 88 20.08 6.70 -36.65
C LEU A 88 21.34 6.80 -37.50
N TYR A 89 21.44 7.87 -38.27
CA TYR A 89 22.63 8.17 -39.04
C TYR A 89 23.72 8.73 -38.12
N ASP A 90 24.87 8.08 -38.11
CA ASP A 90 26.04 8.53 -37.36
C ASP A 90 26.91 9.38 -38.29
N GLU A 91 27.03 10.68 -37.98
CA GLU A 91 27.81 11.64 -38.76
C GLU A 91 29.31 11.32 -38.78
N LYS A 92 29.85 10.75 -37.70
CA LYS A 92 31.27 10.37 -37.60
C LYS A 92 31.57 9.14 -38.45
N LEU A 93 30.65 8.18 -38.50
CA LEU A 93 30.79 6.94 -39.26
C LEU A 93 30.21 7.02 -40.67
N LYS A 94 29.52 8.13 -41.02
CA LYS A 94 28.84 8.37 -42.31
C LYS A 94 27.95 7.21 -42.76
N ARG A 95 27.27 6.57 -41.81
CA ARG A 95 26.36 5.44 -42.07
C ARG A 95 25.29 5.37 -40.99
N LYS A 96 24.18 4.69 -41.28
CA LYS A 96 23.23 4.34 -40.23
C LYS A 96 23.81 3.26 -39.33
N VAL A 97 23.69 3.46 -38.02
CA VAL A 97 24.16 2.54 -37.00
C VAL A 97 23.02 2.30 -36.01
N TRP A 98 22.96 1.08 -35.48
CA TRP A 98 22.07 0.76 -34.38
C TRP A 98 22.60 1.40 -33.10
N GLY A 99 21.79 2.28 -32.52
CA GLY A 99 22.02 2.90 -31.23
C GLY A 99 20.95 2.47 -30.24
N PHE A 100 21.29 2.50 -28.95
CA PHE A 100 20.34 2.26 -27.87
C PHE A 100 20.23 3.52 -27.01
N GLY A 101 19.01 3.99 -26.78
CA GLY A 101 18.74 5.23 -26.07
C GLY A 101 19.21 5.19 -24.61
N GLU A 102 20.06 6.13 -24.22
CA GLU A 102 20.62 6.21 -22.85
C GLU A 102 19.53 6.35 -21.78
N ASN A 103 18.49 7.15 -22.06
CA ASN A 103 17.33 7.31 -21.18
C ASN A 103 16.57 5.98 -20.99
N ASN A 104 16.39 5.21 -22.08
CA ASN A 104 15.72 3.91 -22.02
C ASN A 104 16.54 2.90 -21.20
N THR A 105 17.87 2.92 -21.31
CA THR A 105 18.75 2.09 -20.46
C THR A 105 18.56 2.40 -18.98
N GLN A 106 18.46 3.67 -18.62
CA GLN A 106 18.21 4.07 -17.23
C GLN A 106 16.86 3.55 -16.74
N HIS A 107 15.78 3.72 -17.52
CA HIS A 107 14.46 3.22 -17.16
C HIS A 107 14.42 1.69 -17.04
N ILE A 108 15.03 0.95 -17.98
CA ILE A 108 15.15 -0.51 -17.89
C ILE A 108 15.82 -0.92 -16.58
N THR A 109 16.88 -0.21 -16.18
CA THR A 109 17.60 -0.51 -14.95
C THR A 109 16.77 -0.21 -13.70
N MET A 110 15.96 0.86 -13.71
CA MET A 110 14.99 1.14 -12.65
C MET A 110 13.93 0.02 -12.54
N PHE A 111 13.33 -0.36 -13.67
CA PHE A 111 12.35 -1.47 -13.70
C PHE A 111 12.98 -2.79 -13.23
N LEU A 112 14.21 -3.08 -13.63
CA LEU A 112 14.96 -4.25 -13.19
C LEU A 112 15.14 -4.27 -11.67
N GLY A 113 15.44 -3.11 -11.05
CA GLY A 113 15.53 -2.98 -9.60
C GLY A 113 14.24 -3.43 -8.89
N PHE A 114 13.09 -2.91 -9.32
CA PHE A 114 11.79 -3.30 -8.77
C PHE A 114 11.39 -4.75 -9.10
N ALA A 115 11.74 -5.26 -10.28
CA ALA A 115 11.53 -6.64 -10.66
C ALA A 115 12.30 -7.59 -9.73
N LEU A 116 13.60 -7.31 -9.49
CA LEU A 116 14.44 -8.09 -8.60
C LEU A 116 13.92 -8.04 -7.15
N ALA A 117 13.53 -6.87 -6.65
CA ALA A 117 12.94 -6.76 -5.32
C ALA A 117 11.70 -7.65 -5.16
N SER A 118 10.84 -7.67 -6.17
CA SER A 118 9.63 -8.51 -6.19
C SER A 118 9.95 -10.01 -6.30
N VAL A 119 11.04 -10.39 -6.97
CA VAL A 119 11.53 -11.78 -6.97
C VAL A 119 11.99 -12.21 -5.58
N PHE A 120 12.72 -11.35 -4.85
CA PHE A 120 13.09 -11.63 -3.45
C PHE A 120 11.87 -11.76 -2.53
N GLU A 121 10.82 -10.96 -2.75
CA GLU A 121 9.53 -11.13 -2.05
C GLU A 121 8.91 -12.52 -2.30
N ILE A 122 8.94 -13.01 -3.55
CA ILE A 122 8.44 -14.35 -3.90
C ILE A 122 9.25 -15.43 -3.20
N PHE A 123 10.59 -15.34 -3.22
CA PHE A 123 11.44 -16.33 -2.56
C PHE A 123 11.27 -16.33 -1.04
N ALA A 124 11.13 -15.16 -0.42
CA ALA A 124 10.83 -15.03 1.00
C ALA A 124 9.47 -15.67 1.34
N HIS A 125 8.44 -15.46 0.52
CA HIS A 125 7.13 -16.09 0.69
C HIS A 125 7.17 -17.62 0.55
N CYS A 126 7.93 -18.12 -0.44
CA CYS A 126 8.14 -19.55 -0.65
C CYS A 126 9.02 -20.23 0.41
N LYS A 127 9.51 -19.49 1.42
CA LYS A 127 10.35 -19.97 2.53
C LYS A 127 11.65 -20.64 2.05
N TYR A 128 12.23 -20.13 0.97
CA TYR A 128 13.61 -20.49 0.61
C TYR A 128 14.56 -20.08 1.73
N SER A 129 15.67 -20.81 1.89
CA SER A 129 16.68 -20.56 2.93
C SER A 129 17.46 -19.29 2.65
N MET A 130 16.85 -18.14 2.94
CA MET A 130 17.41 -16.80 2.76
C MET A 130 17.53 -16.09 4.12
N PRO A 131 18.44 -15.09 4.25
CA PRO A 131 18.49 -14.26 5.44
C PRO A 131 17.15 -13.57 5.72
N ASN A 132 16.76 -13.50 6.99
CA ASN A 132 15.53 -12.81 7.39
C ASN A 132 15.57 -11.34 6.97
N GLY A 133 14.51 -10.87 6.30
CA GLY A 133 14.37 -9.47 5.88
C GLY A 133 15.10 -9.11 4.58
N ILE A 134 15.56 -10.10 3.81
CA ILE A 134 16.18 -9.88 2.48
C ILE A 134 15.26 -9.08 1.55
N GLU A 135 13.95 -9.26 1.67
CA GLU A 135 12.92 -8.57 0.91
C GLU A 135 12.84 -7.06 1.23
N PHE A 136 13.18 -6.66 2.46
CA PHE A 136 13.29 -5.24 2.83
C PHE A 136 14.55 -4.62 2.22
N LEU A 137 15.68 -5.34 2.30
CA LEU A 137 16.93 -4.88 1.69
C LEU A 137 16.78 -4.72 0.17
N ALA A 138 16.13 -5.67 -0.50
CA ALA A 138 15.89 -5.60 -1.92
C ALA A 138 14.99 -4.41 -2.30
N ASN A 139 13.96 -4.11 -1.50
CA ASN A 139 13.12 -2.92 -1.68
C ASN A 139 13.88 -1.61 -1.45
N ILE A 140 14.74 -1.54 -0.42
CA ILE A 140 15.62 -0.38 -0.18
C ILE A 140 16.56 -0.18 -1.39
N LEU A 141 17.14 -1.25 -1.92
CA LEU A 141 17.98 -1.20 -3.11
C LEU A 141 17.20 -0.75 -4.35
N ALA A 142 15.95 -1.18 -4.53
CA ALA A 142 15.12 -0.73 -5.65
C ALA A 142 14.88 0.78 -5.62
N PHE A 143 14.46 1.34 -4.48
CA PHE A 143 14.34 2.80 -4.32
C PHE A 143 15.68 3.52 -4.43
N GLY A 144 16.78 2.89 -4.00
CA GLY A 144 18.13 3.44 -4.15
C GLY A 144 18.58 3.53 -5.62
N ILE A 145 18.35 2.48 -6.39
CA ILE A 145 18.61 2.43 -7.85
C ILE A 145 17.77 3.50 -8.55
N GLU A 146 16.48 3.57 -8.22
CA GLU A 146 15.58 4.58 -8.73
C GLU A 146 16.12 5.98 -8.45
N ALA A 147 16.35 6.34 -7.18
CA ALA A 147 16.83 7.67 -6.80
C ALA A 147 18.16 8.03 -7.49
N PHE A 148 19.11 7.10 -7.52
CA PHE A 148 20.43 7.34 -8.09
C PHE A 148 20.35 7.60 -9.60
N LEU A 149 19.64 6.74 -10.34
CA LEU A 149 19.51 6.91 -11.78
C LEU A 149 18.67 8.14 -12.12
N PHE A 150 17.62 8.43 -11.34
CA PHE A 150 16.74 9.57 -11.56
C PHE A 150 17.49 10.90 -11.39
N HIS A 151 18.46 10.96 -10.48
CA HIS A 151 19.32 12.14 -10.32
C HIS A 151 20.14 12.44 -11.57
N PHE A 152 20.80 11.42 -12.15
CA PHE A 152 21.64 11.58 -13.34
C PHE A 152 20.82 11.66 -14.65
N HIS A 153 19.53 11.31 -14.60
CA HIS A 153 18.60 11.43 -15.72
C HIS A 153 18.33 12.88 -16.17
N LEU A 154 18.60 13.85 -15.29
CA LEU A 154 18.19 15.25 -15.47
C LEU A 154 19.22 16.11 -16.20
N HIS A 155 20.42 15.57 -16.44
CA HIS A 155 21.49 16.35 -17.07
C HIS A 155 21.11 16.75 -18.51
N GLY A 156 21.31 18.03 -18.84
CA GLY A 156 21.07 18.56 -20.19
C GLY A 156 19.59 18.83 -20.54
N ARG A 157 18.68 18.84 -19.57
CA ARG A 157 17.26 19.16 -19.78
C ARG A 157 16.93 20.63 -19.51
N ASN A 158 15.75 21.05 -19.98
CA ASN A 158 15.20 22.37 -19.71
C ASN A 158 14.92 22.56 -18.21
N GLU A 159 15.02 23.79 -17.72
CA GLU A 159 14.95 24.10 -16.28
C GLU A 159 13.63 23.64 -15.62
N VAL A 160 12.48 23.81 -16.27
CA VAL A 160 11.19 23.34 -15.75
C VAL A 160 11.14 21.82 -15.65
N ASP A 161 11.65 21.11 -16.67
CA ASP A 161 11.74 19.65 -16.69
C ASP A 161 12.61 19.16 -15.51
N VAL A 162 13.79 19.77 -15.33
CA VAL A 162 14.67 19.49 -14.19
C VAL A 162 13.93 19.73 -12.87
N HIS A 163 13.27 20.88 -12.70
CA HIS A 163 12.61 21.22 -11.44
C HIS A 163 11.53 20.22 -11.03
N VAL A 164 10.62 19.88 -11.95
CA VAL A 164 9.53 18.95 -11.63
C VAL A 164 10.04 17.53 -11.35
N HIS A 165 11.10 17.10 -12.02
CA HIS A 165 11.72 15.81 -11.74
C HIS A 165 12.57 15.81 -10.45
N VAL A 166 13.17 16.94 -10.05
CA VAL A 166 13.84 17.07 -8.74
C VAL A 166 12.81 16.95 -7.61
N LEU A 167 11.61 17.55 -7.77
CA LEU A 167 10.53 17.37 -6.81
C LEU A 167 10.11 15.89 -6.69
N LEU A 168 10.06 15.17 -7.82
CA LEU A 168 9.83 13.72 -7.83
C LEU A 168 10.95 12.96 -7.09
N LEU A 169 12.21 13.34 -7.33
CA LEU A 169 13.37 12.77 -6.64
C LEU A 169 13.28 12.94 -5.12
N TYR A 170 12.76 14.06 -4.61
CA TYR A 170 12.51 14.23 -3.17
C TYR A 170 11.47 13.23 -2.63
N ALA A 171 10.40 12.93 -3.39
CA ALA A 171 9.45 11.89 -3.00
C ALA A 171 10.10 10.49 -2.99
N ILE A 172 10.98 10.20 -3.95
CA ILE A 172 11.74 8.94 -3.99
C ILE A 172 12.69 8.81 -2.80
N ILE A 173 13.45 9.86 -2.48
CA ILE A 173 14.33 9.89 -1.31
C ILE A 173 13.53 9.71 -0.01
N PHE A 174 12.36 10.33 0.09
CA PHE A 174 11.47 10.11 1.24
C PHE A 174 11.02 8.65 1.36
N CYS A 175 10.66 7.98 0.25
CA CYS A 175 10.36 6.55 0.24
C CYS A 175 11.55 5.69 0.67
N LEU A 176 12.75 6.01 0.19
CA LEU A 176 13.97 5.31 0.57
C LEU A 176 14.23 5.43 2.08
N ILE A 177 14.12 6.63 2.64
CA ILE A 177 14.27 6.87 4.08
C ILE A 177 13.19 6.12 4.87
N ALA A 178 11.94 6.13 4.41
CA ALA A 178 10.85 5.41 5.04
C ALA A 178 11.05 3.89 4.98
N ALA A 179 11.56 3.35 3.89
CA ALA A 179 11.90 1.93 3.75
C ALA A 179 13.04 1.50 4.69
N ILE A 180 14.07 2.34 4.84
CA ILE A 180 15.14 2.13 5.82
C ILE A 180 14.60 2.17 7.26
N TRP A 181 13.72 3.13 7.57
CA TRP A 181 13.07 3.20 8.87
C TRP A 181 12.21 1.96 9.14
N GLU A 182 11.45 1.52 8.14
CA GLU A 182 10.61 0.33 8.23
C GLU A 182 11.42 -0.94 8.48
N TYR A 183 12.56 -1.11 7.81
CA TYR A 183 13.47 -2.22 8.06
C TYR A 183 14.07 -2.21 9.47
N ASN A 184 14.52 -1.04 9.94
CA ASN A 184 15.13 -0.91 11.27
C ASN A 184 14.13 -1.06 12.42
N ARG A 185 12.85 -0.74 12.16
CA ARG A 185 11.77 -0.81 13.16
C ARG A 185 10.51 -1.45 12.55
N PRO A 186 10.54 -2.76 12.24
CA PRO A 186 9.45 -3.44 11.56
C PRO A 186 8.17 -3.50 12.40
N ASN A 187 8.27 -3.27 13.72
CA ASN A 187 7.13 -3.21 14.61
C ASN A 187 6.42 -1.84 14.65
N GLN A 188 6.96 -0.81 13.98
CA GLN A 188 6.39 0.53 13.90
C GLN A 188 5.57 0.69 12.62
N ILE A 189 4.25 0.65 12.76
CA ILE A 189 3.32 0.82 11.63
C ILE A 189 3.46 2.17 10.92
N LEU A 190 3.92 3.21 11.63
CA LEU A 190 4.09 4.55 11.07
C LEU A 190 5.14 4.58 9.95
N ALA A 191 6.19 3.75 10.04
CA ALA A 191 7.19 3.63 8.98
C ALA A 191 6.57 3.05 7.69
N THR A 192 5.69 2.06 7.83
CA THR A 192 4.92 1.50 6.71
C THR A 192 4.01 2.56 6.08
N TYR A 193 3.27 3.33 6.88
CA TYR A 193 2.44 4.43 6.36
C TYR A 193 3.27 5.53 5.69
N ALA A 194 4.44 5.88 6.23
CA ALA A 194 5.33 6.84 5.60
C ALA A 194 5.77 6.36 4.20
N ARG A 195 6.17 5.09 4.06
CA ARG A 195 6.51 4.51 2.75
C ARG A 195 5.32 4.53 1.79
N ILE A 196 4.13 4.19 2.27
CA ILE A 196 2.89 4.20 1.47
C ILE A 196 2.57 5.62 0.97
N ILE A 197 2.56 6.61 1.86
CA ILE A 197 2.29 8.02 1.51
C ILE A 197 3.32 8.53 0.51
N GLY A 198 4.61 8.25 0.73
CA GLY A 198 5.65 8.61 -0.22
C GLY A 198 5.44 7.98 -1.60
N THR A 199 5.05 6.70 -1.64
CA THR A 199 4.82 5.98 -2.90
C THR A 199 3.60 6.56 -3.62
N LEU A 200 2.54 6.89 -2.87
CA LEU A 200 1.36 7.55 -3.44
C LEU A 200 1.70 8.94 -3.99
N LEU A 201 2.54 9.70 -3.28
CA LEU A 201 3.04 11.00 -3.74
C LEU A 201 3.84 10.88 -5.03
N GLN A 202 4.72 9.88 -5.17
CA GLN A 202 5.38 9.60 -6.45
C GLN A 202 4.33 9.37 -7.54
N GLY A 203 3.32 8.54 -7.27
CA GLY A 203 2.23 8.26 -8.20
C GLY A 203 1.53 9.53 -8.69
N PHE A 204 1.03 10.36 -7.78
CA PHE A 204 0.39 11.64 -8.11
C PHE A 204 1.31 12.59 -8.85
N TRP A 205 2.59 12.63 -8.46
CA TRP A 205 3.51 13.56 -9.05
C TRP A 205 3.99 13.13 -10.43
N PHE A 206 4.13 11.83 -10.71
CA PHE A 206 4.33 11.31 -12.07
C PHE A 206 3.21 11.78 -13.00
N TYR A 207 1.94 11.68 -12.58
CA TYR A 207 0.81 12.23 -13.33
C TYR A 207 0.98 13.73 -13.57
N ALA A 208 1.31 14.49 -12.53
CA ALA A 208 1.51 15.93 -12.64
C ALA A 208 2.63 16.27 -13.65
N VAL A 209 3.81 15.64 -13.54
CA VAL A 209 4.93 15.83 -14.46
C VAL A 209 4.51 15.53 -15.90
N GLY A 210 3.78 14.44 -16.12
CA GLY A 210 3.25 14.07 -17.43
C GLY A 210 2.43 15.19 -18.06
N PHE A 211 1.46 15.75 -17.33
CA PHE A 211 0.61 16.83 -17.83
C PHE A 211 1.32 18.18 -17.89
N ILE A 212 2.25 18.47 -16.99
CA ILE A 212 3.01 19.73 -16.98
C ILE A 212 3.92 19.82 -18.21
N LEU A 213 4.60 18.72 -18.56
CA LEU A 213 5.58 18.71 -19.65
C LEU A 213 4.99 18.32 -21.01
N TYR A 214 3.93 17.51 -21.02
CA TYR A 214 3.39 16.89 -22.23
C TYR A 214 1.86 17.05 -22.32
N PHE A 215 1.36 18.23 -21.95
CA PHE A 215 -0.06 18.54 -22.07
C PHE A 215 -0.56 18.31 -23.51
N PRO A 216 -1.71 17.65 -23.73
CA PRO A 216 -2.17 17.25 -25.06
C PRO A 216 -2.73 18.41 -25.92
N SER A 217 -2.39 19.66 -25.60
CA SER A 217 -2.78 20.85 -26.36
C SER A 217 -1.54 21.62 -26.80
N SER A 218 -1.60 22.19 -28.01
CA SER A 218 -0.56 23.07 -28.54
C SER A 218 -0.72 24.54 -28.13
N ASP A 219 -1.73 24.86 -27.32
CA ASP A 219 -1.97 26.22 -26.84
C ASP A 219 -0.81 26.67 -25.92
N PRO A 220 -0.13 27.79 -26.24
CA PRO A 220 0.97 28.33 -25.45
C PRO A 220 0.66 28.58 -23.98
N TYR A 221 -0.62 28.75 -23.62
CA TYR A 221 -1.05 28.91 -22.24
C TYR A 221 -0.63 27.74 -21.33
N TRP A 222 -0.55 26.51 -21.88
CA TRP A 222 -0.16 25.31 -21.13
C TRP A 222 1.35 25.08 -21.11
N ILE A 223 2.15 25.93 -21.76
CA ILE A 223 3.60 25.80 -21.82
C ILE A 223 4.22 26.53 -20.62
N TRP A 224 4.80 25.74 -19.72
CA TRP A 224 5.47 26.26 -18.54
C TRP A 224 6.82 26.88 -18.90
N SER A 225 7.00 28.16 -18.56
CA SER A 225 8.30 28.85 -18.65
C SER A 225 9.05 28.78 -17.32
N PRO A 226 10.40 28.89 -17.30
CA PRO A 226 11.20 28.86 -16.07
C PRO A 226 11.14 30.17 -15.27
N SER A 227 10.03 30.90 -15.35
CA SER A 227 9.84 32.12 -14.56
C SER A 227 9.77 31.78 -13.06
N HIS A 228 10.23 32.70 -12.21
CA HIS A 228 10.18 32.54 -10.75
C HIS A 228 8.78 32.15 -10.24
N GLY A 229 7.73 32.78 -10.79
CA GLY A 229 6.34 32.50 -10.42
C GLY A 229 5.91 31.07 -10.77
N ASN A 230 6.30 30.56 -11.94
CA ASN A 230 5.99 29.21 -12.35
C ASN A 230 6.70 28.17 -11.49
N ILE A 231 7.99 28.37 -11.20
CA ILE A 231 8.77 27.48 -10.34
C ILE A 231 8.19 27.45 -8.92
N LEU A 232 7.78 28.60 -8.38
CA LEU A 232 7.11 28.68 -7.09
C LEU A 232 5.77 27.92 -7.11
N LEU A 233 4.95 28.14 -8.14
CA LEU A 233 3.65 27.47 -8.30
C LEU A 233 3.79 25.95 -8.39
N LEU A 234 4.74 25.45 -9.19
CA LEU A 234 5.03 24.02 -9.31
C LEU A 234 5.45 23.41 -7.96
N THR A 235 6.24 24.15 -7.17
CA THR A 235 6.63 23.73 -5.82
C THR A 235 5.43 23.67 -4.87
N VAL A 236 4.54 24.66 -4.92
CA VAL A 236 3.29 24.65 -4.13
C VAL A 236 2.41 23.47 -4.55
N MET A 237 2.26 23.21 -5.85
CA MET A 237 1.50 22.06 -6.36
C MET A 237 2.04 20.73 -5.84
N PHE A 238 3.36 20.57 -5.74
CA PHE A 238 3.97 19.37 -5.15
C PHE A 238 3.61 19.20 -3.67
N VAL A 239 3.68 20.28 -2.88
CA VAL A 239 3.29 20.25 -1.47
C VAL A 239 1.79 19.95 -1.31
N CYS A 240 0.93 20.53 -2.17
CA CYS A 240 -0.48 20.18 -2.20
C CYS A 240 -0.70 18.69 -2.52
N ALA A 241 0.02 18.13 -3.49
CA ALA A 241 -0.05 16.70 -3.81
C ALA A 241 0.37 15.83 -2.61
N ALA A 242 1.38 16.24 -1.84
CA ALA A 242 1.81 15.55 -0.62
C ALA A 242 0.72 15.58 0.48
N ILE A 243 0.07 16.74 0.68
CA ILE A 243 -1.07 16.87 1.61
C ILE A 243 -2.24 15.98 1.17
N ILE A 244 -2.55 15.97 -0.13
CA ILE A 244 -3.60 15.12 -0.70
C ILE A 244 -3.27 13.64 -0.49
N ALA A 245 -2.02 13.21 -0.71
CA ALA A 245 -1.60 11.83 -0.47
C ALA A 245 -1.81 11.43 1.01
N CYS A 246 -1.43 12.28 1.96
CA CYS A 246 -1.71 12.07 3.38
C CYS A 246 -3.22 11.95 3.66
N PHE A 247 -4.02 12.87 3.11
CA PHE A 247 -5.46 12.90 3.31
C PHE A 247 -6.15 11.66 2.73
N VAL A 248 -5.74 11.20 1.54
CA VAL A 248 -6.29 10.00 0.90
C VAL A 248 -6.04 8.77 1.79
N ILE A 249 -4.82 8.55 2.27
CA ILE A 249 -4.48 7.40 3.13
C ILE A 249 -5.20 7.48 4.49
N PHE A 250 -5.37 8.69 5.04
CA PHE A 250 -6.14 8.90 6.26
C PHE A 250 -7.63 8.58 6.08
N LEU A 251 -8.24 9.10 5.01
CA LEU A 251 -9.64 8.87 4.67
C LEU A 251 -9.88 7.38 4.43
N GLU A 252 -9.01 6.73 3.67
CA GLU A 252 -9.06 5.31 3.38
C GLU A 252 -9.02 4.46 4.67
N SER A 253 -8.04 4.73 5.54
CA SER A 253 -7.93 4.09 6.85
C SER A 253 -9.19 4.27 7.70
N THR A 254 -9.80 5.46 7.65
CA THR A 254 -11.02 5.81 8.40
C THR A 254 -12.24 5.05 7.87
N ILE A 255 -12.39 4.97 6.55
CA ILE A 255 -13.46 4.22 5.88
C ILE A 255 -13.35 2.73 6.24
N VAL A 256 -12.14 2.15 6.15
CA VAL A 256 -11.89 0.76 6.53
C VAL A 256 -12.26 0.51 7.98
N TRP A 257 -11.80 1.37 8.90
CA TRP A 257 -12.14 1.27 10.32
C TRP A 257 -13.65 1.30 10.53
N TYR A 258 -14.35 2.25 9.91
CA TYR A 258 -15.80 2.41 10.06
C TYR A 258 -16.59 1.19 9.55
N ILE A 259 -16.21 0.65 8.37
CA ILE A 259 -16.85 -0.53 7.79
C ILE A 259 -16.63 -1.76 8.70
N LEU A 260 -15.40 -1.97 9.17
CA LEU A 260 -15.08 -3.12 10.02
C LEU A 260 -15.71 -3.00 11.41
N GLN A 261 -15.76 -1.79 11.98
CA GLN A 261 -16.42 -1.52 13.26
C GLN A 261 -17.90 -1.87 13.20
N ARG A 262 -18.60 -1.44 12.14
CA ARG A 262 -20.02 -1.77 11.92
C ARG A 262 -20.26 -3.28 11.81
N ARG A 263 -19.45 -3.98 11.02
CA ARG A 263 -19.55 -5.44 10.86
C ARG A 263 -19.27 -6.19 12.17
N TYR A 264 -18.28 -5.73 12.93
CA TYR A 264 -17.94 -6.32 14.22
C TYR A 264 -19.05 -6.13 15.26
N SER A 265 -19.61 -4.92 15.36
CA SER A 265 -20.73 -4.64 16.27
C SER A 265 -21.95 -5.51 15.94
N TYR A 266 -22.27 -5.70 14.65
CA TYR A 266 -23.39 -6.55 14.23
C TYR A 266 -23.20 -8.03 14.63
N HIS A 267 -22.03 -8.62 14.36
CA HIS A 267 -21.74 -9.99 14.79
C HIS A 267 -21.67 -10.16 16.31
N THR A 268 -21.24 -9.14 17.05
CA THR A 268 -21.25 -9.19 18.51
C THR A 268 -22.69 -9.20 19.01
N VAL A 269 -23.57 -8.34 18.48
CA VAL A 269 -25.01 -8.32 18.83
C VAL A 269 -25.69 -9.65 18.48
N GLU A 270 -25.46 -10.24 17.30
CA GLU A 270 -25.99 -11.57 16.98
C GLU A 270 -25.50 -12.68 17.91
N VAL A 271 -24.25 -12.63 18.39
CA VAL A 271 -23.72 -13.60 19.37
C VAL A 271 -24.31 -13.37 20.77
N TYR A 272 -24.67 -12.14 21.12
CA TYR A 272 -25.35 -11.84 22.38
C TYR A 272 -26.85 -12.18 22.34
N ASP A 273 -27.52 -11.95 21.21
CA ASP A 273 -28.95 -12.26 21.01
C ASP A 273 -29.18 -13.76 20.71
N GLY A 274 -28.17 -14.46 20.22
CA GLY A 274 -28.13 -15.91 20.11
C GLY A 274 -27.59 -16.55 21.39
N HIS A 275 -28.45 -16.70 22.41
CA HIS A 275 -28.14 -17.43 23.65
C HIS A 275 -27.26 -18.66 23.43
N PHE A 276 -26.02 -18.59 23.89
CA PHE A 276 -25.13 -19.74 24.00
C PHE A 276 -25.58 -20.56 25.22
N ILE A 277 -26.44 -21.55 25.03
CA ILE A 277 -26.66 -22.59 26.04
C ILE A 277 -25.42 -23.50 25.99
N PRO A 278 -24.57 -23.54 27.03
CA PRO A 278 -23.47 -24.49 27.06
C PRO A 278 -24.07 -25.91 27.07
N ASN A 279 -23.53 -26.82 26.26
CA ASN A 279 -23.92 -28.24 26.20
C ASN A 279 -23.82 -29.00 27.54
N SER A 280 -23.46 -28.33 28.65
CA SER A 280 -23.44 -28.90 30.00
C SER A 280 -24.78 -28.76 30.75
N MET A 281 -25.84 -28.19 30.14
CA MET A 281 -27.19 -28.11 30.73
C MET A 281 -28.28 -28.72 29.82
N ILE A 282 -27.94 -29.77 29.06
CA ILE A 282 -28.97 -30.61 28.41
C ILE A 282 -29.15 -31.82 29.35
N PRO A 283 -30.22 -31.89 30.16
CA PRO A 283 -30.63 -33.16 30.72
C PRO A 283 -30.94 -34.07 29.53
N SER A 284 -30.38 -35.28 29.51
CA SER A 284 -30.75 -36.31 28.54
C SER A 284 -32.27 -36.47 28.55
N SER A 285 -32.92 -35.98 27.49
CA SER A 285 -34.37 -36.04 27.35
C SER A 285 -34.80 -37.43 26.94
N ASP A 286 -34.90 -38.33 27.92
CA ASP A 286 -35.85 -39.43 27.91
C ASP A 286 -36.86 -39.16 29.03
N ASN A 287 -37.82 -38.28 28.75
CA ASN A 287 -39.25 -38.54 28.99
C ASN A 287 -40.07 -37.28 28.72
N LYS A 288 -41.18 -37.51 28.03
CA LYS A 288 -42.21 -36.55 27.67
C LYS A 288 -43.09 -36.21 28.87
N ASP A 289 -43.79 -35.09 28.71
CA ASP A 289 -45.05 -34.69 29.35
C ASP A 289 -44.96 -34.04 30.73
N ASN A 290 -45.14 -32.71 30.78
CA ASN A 290 -46.17 -31.99 31.55
C ASN A 290 -45.92 -30.47 31.51
N ASP A 291 -46.87 -29.72 30.92
CA ASP A 291 -46.76 -28.30 30.54
C ASP A 291 -47.27 -27.31 31.61
N ASP A 292 -47.37 -27.68 32.89
CA ASP A 292 -47.97 -26.79 33.93
C ASP A 292 -47.02 -26.40 35.10
N ASP A 293 -45.76 -26.84 35.11
CA ASP A 293 -44.83 -26.60 36.26
C ASP A 293 -43.85 -25.42 36.08
N ASP A 294 -43.92 -24.69 34.97
CA ASP A 294 -42.92 -23.65 34.64
C ASP A 294 -43.25 -22.26 35.21
N ASP A 295 -44.52 -21.94 35.46
CA ASP A 295 -44.89 -20.66 36.07
C ASP A 295 -44.67 -20.64 37.60
N GLU A 296 -44.78 -21.78 38.28
CA GLU A 296 -44.54 -21.88 39.73
C GLU A 296 -43.04 -21.78 40.05
N ARG A 297 -42.17 -22.42 39.25
CA ARG A 297 -40.70 -22.27 39.37
C ARG A 297 -40.21 -20.87 39.03
N ARG A 298 -40.86 -20.17 38.10
CA ARG A 298 -40.55 -18.79 37.76
C ARG A 298 -40.90 -17.82 38.89
N PHE A 299 -41.98 -18.09 39.62
CA PHE A 299 -42.41 -17.30 40.78
C PHE A 299 -41.51 -17.54 42.01
N GLU A 300 -41.09 -18.78 42.26
CA GLU A 300 -40.14 -19.11 43.35
C GLU A 300 -38.76 -18.48 43.13
N PHE A 301 -38.29 -18.43 41.88
CA PHE A 301 -36.99 -17.82 41.54
C PHE A 301 -36.98 -16.29 41.72
N GLU A 302 -38.10 -15.62 41.41
CA GLU A 302 -38.28 -14.18 41.65
C GLU A 302 -38.35 -13.85 43.16
N GLN A 303 -38.92 -14.75 43.99
CA GLN A 303 -38.92 -14.58 45.44
C GLN A 303 -37.54 -14.77 46.07
N GLN A 304 -36.77 -15.79 45.66
CA GLN A 304 -35.39 -16.00 46.15
C GLN A 304 -34.48 -14.83 45.77
N LYS A 305 -34.68 -14.22 44.59
CA LYS A 305 -33.91 -13.06 44.13
C LYS A 305 -34.18 -11.81 44.97
N LYS A 306 -35.42 -11.60 45.44
CA LYS A 306 -35.76 -10.50 46.37
C LYS A 306 -35.20 -10.72 47.78
N GLN A 307 -35.14 -11.97 48.24
CA GLN A 307 -34.61 -12.31 49.56
C GLN A 307 -33.08 -12.09 49.62
N PHE A 308 -32.36 -12.47 48.56
CA PHE A 308 -30.90 -12.25 48.45
C PHE A 308 -30.53 -10.76 48.37
N TYR A 309 -31.36 -9.93 47.73
CA TYR A 309 -31.11 -8.49 47.61
C TYR A 309 -31.31 -7.73 48.94
N ASN A 310 -32.21 -8.21 49.81
CA ASN A 310 -32.46 -7.59 51.12
C ASN A 310 -31.44 -7.98 52.19
N GLU A 311 -30.79 -9.14 52.08
CA GLU A 311 -29.75 -9.59 53.02
C GLU A 311 -28.36 -9.00 52.73
N THR A 312 -28.15 -8.41 51.54
CA THR A 312 -26.85 -7.86 51.14
C THR A 312 -26.72 -6.34 51.39
N CYS A 313 -27.78 -5.68 51.88
CA CYS A 313 -27.79 -4.23 52.13
C CYS A 313 -28.29 -3.80 53.54
N ALA A 314 -28.19 -4.68 54.55
CA ALA A 314 -28.33 -4.35 55.97
C ALA A 314 -27.10 -4.80 56.75
#